data_AF-A0A661E426-F1
#
_entry.id   AF-A0A661E426-F1
#
_cell.length_a   1.000
_cell.length_b   1.000
_cell.length_c   1.000
_cell.angle_alpha   90.00
_cell.angle_beta   90.00
_cell.angle_gamma   90.00
#
_symmetry.space_group_name_H-M   'P 1'
#
loop_
_entity.id
_entity.type
_entity.pdbx_description
1 polymer ?
#
loop_
_entity_poly.entity_id
_entity_poly.type
_entity_poly.pdbx_seq_one_letter_code
_entity_poly.pdbx_strand_id
1 'polypeptide(L)'
;MSYSPDLDAYFSRINDSGSREPTLETLNRLIAAHVRTIPFENLDILLGRPISVGLEAIEQKLVHDRRGGYCFEQNTLFQQVLLALGFSVRA
;
A
#
# COMPACT_ATOMS: atom_id res chain seq x y z
N MET A 1 -9.79 -5.96 16.83
CA MET A 1 -9.81 -6.78 15.60
C MET A 1 -8.56 -6.41 14.82
N SER A 2 -7.72 -7.37 14.41
CA SER A 2 -6.58 -7.05 13.55
C SER A 2 -7.12 -6.78 12.15
N TYR A 3 -7.15 -5.52 11.74
CA TYR A 3 -7.43 -5.17 10.36
C TYR A 3 -6.44 -5.87 9.42
N SER A 4 -6.92 -6.43 8.32
CA SER A 4 -6.10 -7.00 7.26
C SER A 4 -6.42 -6.24 5.97
N PRO A 5 -5.41 -5.90 5.15
CA PRO A 5 -5.65 -5.16 3.92
C PRO A 5 -6.46 -5.99 2.90
N ASP A 6 -7.27 -5.31 2.10
CA ASP A 6 -7.93 -5.89 0.94
C ASP A 6 -6.91 -6.08 -0.19
N LEU A 7 -6.38 -7.30 -0.28
CA LEU A 7 -5.40 -7.67 -1.30
C LEU A 7 -5.96 -7.55 -2.73
N ASP A 8 -7.25 -7.79 -2.94
CA ASP A 8 -7.83 -7.71 -4.29
C ASP A 8 -7.92 -6.24 -4.74
N ALA A 9 -8.36 -5.37 -3.84
CA ALA A 9 -8.37 -3.92 -4.09
C ALA A 9 -6.94 -3.38 -4.29
N TYR A 10 -5.97 -3.80 -3.49
CA TYR A 10 -4.57 -3.40 -3.65
C TYR A 10 -3.99 -3.83 -5.00
N PHE A 11 -4.13 -5.10 -5.38
CA PHE A 11 -3.61 -5.61 -6.66
C PHE A 11 -4.26 -4.90 -7.86
N SER A 12 -5.57 -4.63 -7.78
CA SER A 12 -6.28 -3.78 -8.74
C SER A 12 -5.72 -2.36 -8.78
N ARG A 13 -5.43 -1.75 -7.62
CA ARG A 13 -4.86 -0.39 -7.52
C ARG A 13 -3.50 -0.26 -8.19
N ILE A 14 -2.65 -1.30 -8.09
CA ILE A 14 -1.31 -1.32 -8.68
C ILE A 14 -1.25 -1.92 -10.09
N ASN A 15 -2.41 -2.28 -10.66
CA ASN A 15 -2.55 -2.94 -11.97
C ASN A 15 -1.69 -4.21 -12.09
N ASP A 16 -1.70 -5.04 -11.05
CA ASP A 16 -0.96 -6.28 -11.02
C ASP A 16 -1.89 -7.50 -10.92
N SER A 17 -1.63 -8.51 -11.75
CA SER A 17 -2.37 -9.78 -11.77
C SER A 17 -1.43 -10.99 -11.67
N GLY A 18 -0.22 -10.78 -11.11
CA GLY A 18 0.81 -11.81 -11.00
C GLY A 18 0.59 -12.74 -9.80
N SER A 19 1.54 -13.68 -9.61
CA SER A 19 1.54 -14.58 -8.45
C SER A 19 1.50 -13.82 -7.12
N ARG A 20 0.85 -14.40 -6.12
CA ARG A 20 0.79 -13.87 -4.74
C ARG A 20 1.73 -14.60 -3.80
N GLU A 21 2.51 -15.56 -4.30
CA GLU A 21 3.46 -16.32 -3.48
C GLU A 21 4.59 -15.42 -2.96
N PRO A 22 5.06 -15.65 -1.72
CA PRO A 22 6.07 -14.80 -1.08
C PRO A 22 7.49 -15.08 -1.59
N THR A 23 7.72 -14.80 -2.87
CA THR A 23 9.01 -14.99 -3.55
C THR A 23 9.70 -13.65 -3.82
N LEU A 24 11.01 -13.69 -4.08
CA LEU A 24 11.78 -12.51 -4.49
C LEU A 24 11.24 -11.90 -5.80
N GLU A 25 10.80 -12.75 -6.73
CA GLU A 25 10.20 -12.31 -7.99
C GLU A 25 8.90 -11.53 -7.74
N THR A 26 8.01 -12.05 -6.90
CA THR A 26 6.80 -11.35 -6.48
C THR A 26 7.14 -10.02 -5.80
N LEU A 27 8.09 -10.02 -4.85
CA LEU A 27 8.47 -8.79 -4.15
C LEU A 27 8.96 -7.69 -5.11
N ASN A 28 9.88 -8.02 -6.01
CA ASN A 28 10.43 -7.06 -6.97
C ASN A 28 9.34 -6.48 -7.89
N ARG A 29 8.45 -7.34 -8.37
CA ARG A 29 7.32 -6.92 -9.21
C ARG A 29 6.35 -6.01 -8.44
N LEU A 30 5.99 -6.37 -7.22
CA LEU A 30 5.10 -5.56 -6.38
C LEU A 30 5.69 -4.19 -6.05
N ILE A 31 6.99 -4.11 -5.73
CA ILE A 31 7.69 -2.84 -5.52
C ILE A 31 7.58 -1.97 -6.78
N ALA A 32 7.92 -2.53 -7.94
CA ALA A 32 7.90 -1.80 -9.21
C ALA A 32 6.48 -1.32 -9.59
N ALA A 33 5.46 -2.15 -9.39
CA ALA A 33 4.07 -1.81 -9.66
C ALA A 33 3.54 -0.73 -8.69
N HIS A 34 3.86 -0.84 -7.40
CA HIS A 34 3.47 0.10 -6.36
C HIS A 34 4.00 1.52 -6.66
N VAL A 35 5.31 1.67 -6.85
CA VAL A 35 5.93 2.99 -7.10
C VAL A 35 5.53 3.60 -8.45
N ARG A 36 5.14 2.77 -9.42
CA ARG A 36 4.67 3.24 -10.74
C ARG A 36 3.24 3.77 -10.68
N THR A 37 2.43 3.33 -9.73
CA THR A 37 0.97 3.58 -9.73
C THR A 37 0.49 4.42 -8.56
N ILE A 38 1.15 4.36 -7.40
CA ILE A 38 0.79 5.13 -6.20
C ILE A 38 1.81 6.26 -6.03
N PRO A 39 1.45 7.51 -6.37
CA PRO A 39 2.42 8.61 -6.35
C PRO A 39 2.84 8.97 -4.93
N PHE A 40 4.10 9.39 -4.77
CA PHE A 40 4.53 10.07 -3.56
C PHE A 40 4.01 11.51 -3.56
N GLU A 41 3.23 11.90 -2.55
CA GLU A 41 2.59 13.22 -2.47
C GLU A 41 2.36 13.66 -1.02
N ASN A 42 2.20 14.97 -0.82
CA ASN A 42 1.94 15.61 0.48
C ASN A 42 0.79 16.64 0.42
N LEU A 43 -0.17 16.46 -0.47
CA LEU A 43 -1.28 17.38 -0.72
C LEU A 43 -2.18 17.59 0.50
N ASP A 44 -2.39 16.56 1.33
CA ASP A 44 -3.17 16.73 2.56
C ASP A 44 -2.47 17.70 3.53
N ILE A 45 -1.13 17.64 3.63
CA ILE A 45 -0.36 18.59 4.45
C ILE A 45 -0.53 20.00 3.89
N LEU A 46 -0.38 20.17 2.58
CA LEU A 46 -0.54 21.47 1.92
C LEU A 46 -1.94 22.06 2.13
N LEU A 47 -2.97 21.21 2.15
CA LEU A 47 -4.37 21.59 2.34
C LEU A 47 -4.79 21.68 3.81
N GLY A 48 -3.87 21.48 4.77
CA GLY A 48 -4.18 21.50 6.20
C GLY A 48 -5.12 20.37 6.66
N ARG A 49 -5.18 19.27 5.89
CA ARG A 49 -6.00 18.09 6.22
C ARG A 49 -5.24 17.17 7.18
N PRO A 50 -5.92 16.53 8.15
CA PRO A 50 -5.28 15.57 9.04
C PRO A 50 -4.68 14.39 8.26
N ILE A 51 -3.50 13.94 8.67
CA ILE A 51 -2.89 12.69 8.17
C ILE A 51 -3.28 11.57 9.12
N SER A 52 -3.92 10.53 8.59
CA SER A 52 -4.25 9.35 9.39
C SER A 52 -3.09 8.35 9.38
N VAL A 53 -2.87 7.70 10.52
CA VAL A 53 -1.86 6.66 10.70
C VAL A 53 -2.46 5.25 10.82
N GLY A 54 -3.80 5.15 10.83
CA GLY A 54 -4.49 3.86 10.87
C GLY A 54 -4.50 3.20 9.49
N LEU A 55 -4.20 1.90 9.44
CA LEU A 55 -4.14 1.13 8.20
C LEU A 55 -5.46 1.22 7.39
N GLU A 56 -6.62 1.20 8.06
CA GLU A 56 -7.95 1.40 7.47
C GLU A 56 -8.03 2.70 6.65
N ALA A 57 -7.60 3.82 7.24
CA ALA A 57 -7.64 5.12 6.60
C ALA A 57 -6.60 5.26 5.49
N ILE A 58 -5.42 4.63 5.69
CA ILE A 58 -4.37 4.57 4.68
C ILE A 58 -4.86 3.79 3.46
N GLU A 59 -5.46 2.61 3.65
CA GLU A 59 -6.03 1.82 2.55
C GLU A 59 -7.15 2.57 1.83
N GLN A 60 -8.08 3.17 2.57
CA GLN A 60 -9.12 4.02 1.98
C GLN A 60 -8.53 5.09 1.07
N LYS A 61 -7.53 5.84 1.54
CA LYS A 61 -6.92 6.93 0.78
C LYS A 61 -6.11 6.43 -0.42
N LEU A 62 -5.19 5.50 -0.21
CA LEU A 62 -4.21 5.11 -1.23
C LEU A 62 -4.82 4.15 -2.26
N VAL A 63 -5.70 3.26 -1.83
CA VAL A 63 -6.29 2.19 -2.66
C VAL A 63 -7.63 2.62 -3.23
N HIS A 64 -8.62 2.91 -2.39
CA HIS A 64 -9.99 3.14 -2.82
C HIS A 64 -10.20 4.54 -3.43
N ASP A 65 -9.67 5.59 -2.79
CA ASP A 65 -9.73 6.97 -3.30
C ASP A 65 -8.68 7.24 -4.40
N ARG A 66 -7.82 6.25 -4.67
CA ARG A 66 -6.76 6.27 -5.69
C ARG A 66 -5.79 7.44 -5.58
N ARG A 67 -5.53 7.90 -4.36
CA ARG A 67 -4.55 8.96 -4.09
C ARG A 67 -3.14 8.40 -3.94
N GLY A 68 -2.22 9.29 -3.58
CA GLY A 68 -0.87 8.95 -3.15
C GLY A 68 -0.72 9.11 -1.64
N GLY A 69 0.53 9.12 -1.20
CA GLY A 69 0.90 9.44 0.17
C GLY A 69 2.41 9.56 0.31
N TYR A 70 2.87 10.09 1.44
CA TYR A 70 4.29 10.16 1.75
C TYR A 70 4.82 8.85 2.35
N CYS A 71 6.06 8.84 2.85
CA CYS A 71 6.77 7.62 3.21
C CYS A 71 6.06 6.76 4.26
N PHE A 72 5.42 7.35 5.27
CA PHE A 72 4.72 6.57 6.31
C PHE A 72 3.50 5.85 5.74
N GLU A 73 2.65 6.54 4.98
CA GLU A 73 1.45 5.92 4.39
C GLU A 73 1.79 4.81 3.40
N GLN A 74 2.77 5.08 2.52
CA GLN A 74 3.22 4.12 1.50
C GLN A 74 3.79 2.85 2.14
N ASN A 75 4.74 3.00 3.07
CA ASN A 75 5.40 1.85 3.70
C ASN A 75 4.48 1.11 4.67
N THR A 76 3.57 1.79 5.37
CA THR A 76 2.58 1.12 6.22
C THR A 76 1.65 0.25 5.38
N LEU A 77 1.10 0.78 4.27
CA LEU A 77 0.28 -0.03 3.37
C LEU A 77 1.07 -1.23 2.82
N PHE A 78 2.27 -0.95 2.29
CA PHE A 78 3.07 -1.98 1.63
C PHE A 78 3.54 -3.08 2.59
N GLN A 79 3.97 -2.72 3.81
CA GLN A 79 4.31 -3.69 4.85
C GLN A 79 3.13 -4.64 5.15
N GLN A 80 1.93 -4.09 5.26
CA GLN A 80 0.74 -4.86 5.65
C GLN A 80 0.30 -5.79 4.52
N VAL A 81 0.42 -5.34 3.27
CA VAL A 81 0.25 -6.21 2.09
C VAL A 81 1.26 -7.36 2.11
N LEU A 82 2.55 -7.07 2.33
CA LEU A 82 3.58 -8.11 2.35
C LEU A 82 3.36 -9.13 3.47
N LEU A 83 2.98 -8.68 4.67
CA LEU A 83 2.62 -9.56 5.78
C LEU A 83 1.41 -10.44 5.42
N ALA A 84 0.38 -9.88 4.80
CA ALA A 84 -0.81 -10.62 4.36
C ALA A 84 -0.50 -11.64 3.24
N LEU A 85 0.52 -11.39 2.42
CA LEU A 85 1.04 -12.34 1.43
C LEU A 85 1.96 -13.43 2.03
N GLY A 86 2.25 -13.36 3.34
CA GLY A 86 3.08 -14.34 4.04
C GLY A 86 4.59 -14.04 4.01
N PHE A 87 5.01 -12.85 3.60
CA PHE A 87 6.40 -12.44 3.78
C PHE A 87 6.71 -12.17 5.26
N SER A 88 7.95 -12.42 5.66
CA SER A 88 8.48 -11.95 6.95
C SER A 88 8.99 -10.52 6.80
N VAL A 89 8.31 -9.55 7.41
CA VAL A 89 8.62 -8.12 7.32
C VAL A 89 8.72 -7.53 8.72
N ARG A 90 9.65 -6.58 8.90
CA ARG A 90 9.84 -5.83 10.15
C ARG A 90 9.67 -4.33 9.91
N ALA A 91 9.25 -3.63 10.95
CA ALA A 91 9.28 -2.16 11.01
C ALA A 91 10.69 -1.66 11.36
#